data_AF-A0A015LGN1-F1
#
_entry.id   AF-A0A015LGN1-F1
#
_cell.length_a   1.000
_cell.length_b   1.000
_cell.length_c   1.000
_cell.angle_alpha   90.00
_cell.angle_beta   90.00
_cell.angle_gamma   90.00
#
_symmetry.space_group_name_H-M   'P 1'
#
loop_
_entity.id
_entity.type
_entity.pdbx_description
1 polymer ?
#
loop_
_entity_poly.entity_id
_entity_poly.type
_entity_poly.pdbx_seq_one_letter_code
_entity_poly.pdbx_strand_id
1 'polypeptide(L)' 'MHLECCGQSVIPFYGITKVPEKNKYAMVMRRAKYGDLRKYIKNSPELTWADRIEILINISKEFGS' A
#
# COMPACT_ATOMS: atom_id res chain seq x y z
N MET A 1 12.75 10.78 11.66
CA MET A 1 11.55 11.46 11.16
C MET A 1 10.59 10.37 10.69
N HIS A 2 9.61 10.02 11.54
CA HIS A 2 8.51 9.10 11.22
C HIS A 2 7.40 9.98 10.62
N LEU A 3 7.13 9.81 9.32
CA LEU A 3 6.11 10.61 8.61
C LEU A 3 4.81 9.79 8.62
N GLU A 4 3.96 10.03 9.60
CA GLU A 4 2.61 9.47 9.62
C GLU A 4 1.71 10.28 8.69
N CYS A 5 1.60 9.86 7.42
CA CYS A 5 0.43 10.20 6.62
C CYS A 5 -0.75 9.36 7.15
N CYS A 6 -1.61 9.99 7.95
CA CYS A 6 -2.71 9.38 8.69
C CYS A 6 -3.92 9.04 7.81
N GLY A 7 -3.74 8.13 6.86
CA GLY A 7 -4.84 7.42 6.18
C GLY A 7 -4.86 5.96 6.62
N GLN A 8 -6.03 5.42 6.99
CA GLN A 8 -6.14 4.00 7.39
C GLN A 8 -5.77 3.05 6.23
N SER A 9 -5.82 3.53 4.98
CA SER A 9 -5.55 2.75 3.77
C SER A 9 -4.20 3.10 3.12
N VAL A 10 -3.36 3.91 3.77
CA VAL A 10 -2.01 4.24 3.29
C VAL A 10 -0.99 3.23 3.82
N ILE A 11 -0.09 2.74 2.96
CA ILE A 11 1.02 1.87 3.37
C ILE A 11 2.00 2.68 4.22
N PRO A 12 2.26 2.28 5.48
CA PRO A 12 3.18 3.03 6.35
C PRO A 12 4.57 3.18 5.74
N PHE A 13 5.06 4.43 5.74
CA PHE A 13 6.39 4.80 5.29
C PHE A 13 7.31 5.03 6.49
N TYR A 14 8.44 4.33 6.54
CA TYR A 14 9.34 4.36 7.68
C TYR A 14 10.57 5.24 7.46
N GLY A 15 10.93 5.54 6.21
CA GLY A 15 12.07 6.40 5.88
C GLY A 15 12.81 5.99 4.63
N ILE A 16 13.90 6.69 4.32
CA ILE A 16 14.79 6.41 3.20
C ILE A 16 16.11 5.87 3.75
N THR A 17 16.66 4.83 3.11
CA THR A 17 17.98 4.28 3.42
C THR A 17 18.90 4.38 2.22
N LYS A 18 20.21 4.44 2.46
CA LYS A 18 21.24 4.41 1.41
C LYS A 18 21.73 2.97 1.26
N VAL A 19 21.79 2.47 0.03
CA VAL A 19 22.41 1.18 -0.32
C VAL A 19 23.84 1.50 -0.78
N PRO A 20 24.84 1.39 0.12
CA PRO A 20 26.20 1.89 -0.15
C PRO A 20 26.85 1.19 -1.34
N GLU A 21 26.60 -0.11 -1.52
CA GLU A 21 27.13 -0.95 -2.61
C GLU A 21 26.74 -0.44 -4.01
N LYS A 22 25.60 0.24 -4.13
CA LYS A 22 25.03 0.64 -5.43
C LYS A 22 24.96 2.16 -5.59
N ASN A 23 25.45 2.93 -4.61
CA ASN A 23 25.27 4.37 -4.50
C ASN A 23 23.82 4.82 -4.80
N LYS A 24 22.83 4.03 -4.34
CA LYS A 24 21.40 4.24 -4.56
C LYS A 24 20.66 4.46 -3.25
N TYR A 25 19.53 5.13 -3.31
CA TYR A 25 18.61 5.28 -2.20
C TYR A 25 17.44 4.30 -2.35
N ALA A 26 16.94 3.79 -1.23
CA ALA A 26 15.79 2.90 -1.17
C ALA A 26 14.78 3.41 -0.16
N MET A 27 13.50 3.20 -0.46
CA MET A 27 12.39 3.55 0.41
C MET A 27 12.08 2.36 1.33
N VAL A 28 11.97 2.63 2.64
CA VAL A 28 11.58 1.63 3.64
C VAL A 28 10.11 1.85 3.98
N MET A 29 9.28 0.85 3.70
CA MET A 29 7.83 0.89 3.89
C MET A 29 7.31 -0.46 4.36
N ARG A 30 6.10 -0.49 4.91
CA ARG A 30 5.44 -1.75 5.31
C ARG A 30 5.23 -2.64 4.10
N ARG A 31 5.57 -3.92 4.23
CA ARG A 31 5.36 -4.91 3.17
C ARG A 31 3.86 -5.13 2.92
N ALA A 32 3.42 -4.91 1.70
CA ALA A 32 2.11 -5.34 1.23
C ALA A 32 2.10 -6.86 1.06
N LYS A 33 1.42 -7.58 1.96
CA LYS A 33 1.38 -9.06 1.99
C LYS A 33 0.94 -9.66 0.65
N TYR A 34 -0.05 -9.04 0.01
CA TYR A 34 -0.64 -9.51 -1.25
C TYR A 34 -0.07 -8.82 -2.50
N GLY A 35 0.96 -7.99 -2.34
CA GLY A 35 1.53 -7.21 -3.44
C GLY A 35 0.64 -6.05 -3.87
N ASP A 36 0.65 -5.74 -5.16
CA ASP A 36 -0.16 -4.68 -5.74
C ASP A 36 -1.64 -5.07 -5.86
N LEU A 37 -2.52 -4.07 -5.85
CA LEU A 37 -3.96 -4.24 -5.91
C LEU A 37 -4.42 -5.04 -7.14
N ARG A 38 -3.80 -4.80 -8.30
CA ARG A 38 -4.15 -5.50 -9.55
C ARG A 38 -3.85 -6.99 -9.44
N LYS A 39 -2.70 -7.34 -8.89
CA LYS A 39 -2.30 -8.74 -8.64
C LYS A 39 -3.19 -9.40 -7.61
N TYR A 40 -3.55 -8.70 -6.54
CA TYR A 40 -4.49 -9.20 -5.54
C TYR A 40 -5.85 -9.54 -6.18
N ILE A 41 -6.47 -8.60 -6.89
CA ILE A 41 -7.76 -8.81 -7.56
C ILE A 41 -7.71 -9.98 -8.55
N LYS A 42 -6.62 -10.11 -9.32
CA LYS A 42 -6.47 -11.19 -10.30
C LYS A 42 -6.33 -12.58 -9.67
N ASN A 43 -5.67 -12.66 -8.50
CA ASN A 43 -5.33 -13.93 -7.87
C ASN A 43 -6.30 -14.36 -6.76
N SER A 44 -7.34 -13.58 -6.49
CA SER A 44 -8.36 -13.88 -5.48
C SER A 44 -9.71 -14.16 -6.14
N PRO A 45 -9.91 -15.34 -6.74
CA PRO A 45 -11.20 -15.74 -7.32
C PRO A 45 -12.33 -15.81 -6.29
N GLU A 46 -12.00 -15.95 -5.01
CA GLU A 46 -12.92 -15.95 -3.87
C GLU A 46 -13.49 -14.56 -3.51
N LEU A 47 -12.97 -13.48 -4.09
CA LEU A 47 -13.48 -12.12 -3.86
C LEU A 47 -14.94 -11.99 -4.28
N THR A 48 -15.81 -11.79 -3.29
CA THR A 48 -17.22 -11.50 -3.52
C THR A 48 -17.39 -10.09 -4.10
N TRP A 49 -18.57 -9.80 -4.64
CA TRP A 49 -18.92 -8.44 -5.06
C TRP A 49 -18.87 -7.43 -3.91
N ALA A 50 -19.23 -7.86 -2.69
CA ALA A 50 -19.16 -7.01 -1.51
C ALA A 50 -17.71 -6.62 -1.20
N ASP A 51 -16.78 -7.58 -1.22
CA ASP A 51 -15.36 -7.31 -0.97
C ASP A 51 -14.77 -6.32 -1.99
N ARG A 52 -15.17 -6.44 -3.26
CA ARG A 52 -14.73 -5.53 -4.33
C ARG A 52 -15.22 -4.10 -4.09
N ILE A 53 -16.47 -3.95 -3.63
CA ILE A 53 -17.05 -2.64 -3.29
C ILE A 53 -16.34 -2.05 -2.08
N GLU A 54 -16.05 -2.85 -1.05
CA GLU A 54 -15.32 -2.40 0.14
C GLU A 54 -13.91 -1.89 -0.21
N ILE A 55 -13.18 -2.64 -1.05
CA ILE A 55 -11.87 -2.21 -1.57
C ILE A 55 -11.98 -0.85 -2.26
N LEU A 56 -12.99 -0.66 -3.13
CA LEU A 56 -13.20 0.60 -3.83
C LEU A 56 -13.51 1.75 -2.86
N ILE A 57 -14.38 1.51 -1.87
CA ILE A 57 -14.73 2.51 -0.85
C ILE A 57 -13.48 2.92 -0.05
N ASN A 58 -12.65 1.95 0.35
CA ASN A 58 -11.43 2.22 1.11
C ASN A 58 -10.42 3.06 0.31
N ILE A 59 -10.28 2.79 -1.00
CA ILE A 59 -9.44 3.62 -1.87
C ILE A 59 -10.02 5.03 -2.00
N SER A 60 -11.33 5.16 -2.22
CA SER A 60 -11.99 6.47 -2.40
C SER A 60 -11.93 7.35 -1.15
N LYS A 61 -11.99 6.76 0.05
CA LYS A 61 -11.89 7.50 1.33
C LYS A 61 -10.59 8.29 1.45
N GLU A 62 -9.49 7.79 0.90
CA GLU A 62 -8.19 8.45 0.96
C GLU A 62 -8.10 9.70 0.05
N PHE A 63 -8.94 9.80 -0.99
CA PHE A 63 -8.92 10.93 -1.93
C PHE A 63 -10.02 11.97 -1.67
N GLY A 64 -11.00 11.65 -0.84
CA GLY A 64 -12.16 12.51 -0.55
C GLY A 64 -12.08 13.29 0.76
N SER A 65 -10.89 13.40 1.37
CA SER A 65 -10.65 14.17 2.60
C SER A 65 -10.11 15.56 2.31
#